data_AF-A0A1C4SLW2-F1
#
_entry.id   AF-A0A1C4SLW2-F1
#
_cell.length_a   1.000
_cell.length_b   1.000
_cell.length_c   1.000
_cell.angle_alpha   90.00
_cell.angle_beta   90.00
_cell.angle_gamma   90.00
#
_symmetry.space_group_name_H-M   'P 1'
#
loop_
_entity.id
_entity.type
_entity.pdbx_description
1 polymer ?
#
loop_
_entity_poly.entity_id
_entity_poly.type
_entity_poly.pdbx_seq_one_letter_code
_entity_poly.pdbx_strand_id
1 'polypeptide(L)'
;MVTFAQAQERAERWVNGDVSAYETREIRVREFDLGFVVWSEARPDGPTSDDGSVRVVIARDSGEATLWPALPIGELIRRYEEEYGPVPNDAVPDPPQRLDLEATSFLLSPPQWLQDAADRMGVQDRRPP
;
A
#
# COMPACT_ATOMS: atom_id res chain seq x y z
N MET A 1 4.17 -3.78 11.78
CA MET A 1 3.54 -2.65 12.47
C MET A 1 4.42 -2.18 13.61
N VAL A 2 4.95 -0.96 13.51
CA VAL A 2 5.83 -0.32 14.49
C VAL A 2 5.00 0.39 15.56
N THR A 3 5.44 0.28 16.81
CA THR A 3 4.83 0.99 17.94
C THR A 3 5.57 2.28 18.27
N PHE A 4 4.93 3.19 19.01
CA PHE A 4 5.58 4.41 19.48
C PHE A 4 6.88 4.12 20.26
N ALA A 5 6.85 3.14 21.16
CA ALA A 5 8.03 2.74 21.94
C ALA A 5 9.18 2.23 21.04
N GLN A 6 8.85 1.43 20.02
CA GLN A 6 9.85 0.96 19.05
C GLN A 6 10.43 2.10 18.21
N ALA A 7 9.60 3.07 17.80
CA ALA A 7 10.04 4.26 17.09
C ALA A 7 10.98 5.11 17.96
N GLN A 8 10.63 5.31 19.24
CA GLN A 8 11.44 6.05 20.21
C GLN A 8 12.79 5.37 20.49
N GLU A 9 12.82 4.07 20.80
CA GLU A 9 14.08 3.36 21.03
C GLU A 9 15.00 3.39 19.81
N ARG A 10 14.43 3.27 18.61
CA ARG A 10 15.19 3.32 17.35
C ARG A 10 15.75 4.72 17.10
N ALA A 11 14.95 5.74 17.36
CA ALA A 11 15.35 7.14 17.27
C ALA A 11 16.50 7.47 18.22
N GLU A 12 16.41 7.04 19.48
CA GLU A 12 17.44 7.23 20.48
C GLU A 12 18.74 6.52 20.09
N ARG A 13 18.65 5.26 19.68
CA ARG A 13 19.83 4.50 19.23
C ARG A 13 20.50 5.15 18.02
N TRP A 14 19.74 5.71 17.09
CA TRP A 14 20.32 6.27 15.88
C TRP A 14 20.98 7.63 16.13
N VAL A 15 20.31 8.53 16.84
CA VAL A 15 20.83 9.89 17.06
C VAL A 15 21.88 9.92 18.17
N ASN A 16 21.73 9.09 19.20
CA ASN A 16 22.58 9.12 20.39
C ASN A 16 23.43 7.85 20.58
N GLY A 17 23.37 6.85 19.70
CA GLY A 17 24.03 5.56 19.92
C GLY A 17 25.56 5.60 19.96
N ASP A 18 26.17 6.57 19.27
CA ASP A 18 27.62 6.70 19.13
C ASP A 18 28.19 7.96 19.82
N VAL A 19 27.35 8.73 20.54
CA VAL A 19 27.77 9.97 21.21
C VAL A 19 27.96 9.76 22.71
N SER A 20 28.88 10.50 23.32
CA SER A 20 29.07 10.44 24.77
C SER A 20 27.83 10.93 25.52
N ALA A 21 27.64 10.52 26.78
CA ALA A 21 26.48 10.91 27.59
C ALA A 21 26.31 12.44 27.72
N TYR A 22 27.38 13.21 27.56
CA TYR A 22 27.33 14.68 27.57
C TYR A 22 26.84 15.29 26.25
N GLU A 23 26.98 14.55 25.15
CA GLU A 23 26.66 14.96 23.78
C GLU A 23 25.30 14.44 23.31
N THR A 24 24.62 13.60 24.10
CA THR A 24 23.29 13.09 23.79
C THR A 24 22.30 14.23 23.61
N ARG A 25 21.49 14.15 22.55
CA ARG A 25 20.46 15.13 22.21
C ARG A 25 19.11 14.67 22.74
N GLU A 26 18.25 15.62 23.07
CA GLU A 26 16.85 15.30 23.38
C GLU A 26 16.15 14.91 22.09
N ILE A 27 15.60 13.70 22.08
CA ILE A 27 14.91 13.14 20.92
C ILE A 27 13.41 13.27 21.15
N ARG A 28 12.73 13.81 20.15
CA ARG A 28 11.29 13.95 20.13
C ARG A 28 10.71 13.06 19.05
N VAL A 29 9.56 12.47 19.38
CA VAL A 29 8.79 11.64 18.46
C VAL A 29 7.35 12.12 18.48
N ARG A 30 6.76 12.23 17.28
CA ARG A 30 5.35 12.53 17.11
C ARG A 30 4.71 11.47 16.24
N GLU A 31 3.65 10.88 16.76
CA GLU A 31 2.80 9.93 16.06
C GLU A 31 1.81 10.64 15.12
N PHE A 32 1.55 10.02 13.96
CA PHE A 32 0.48 10.37 13.03
C PHE A 32 -0.06 9.11 12.35
N ASP A 33 -1.06 9.26 11.48
CA ASP A 33 -1.81 8.14 10.90
C ASP A 33 -0.93 7.12 10.16
N LEU A 34 0.00 7.59 9.31
CA LEU A 34 0.87 6.69 8.53
C LEU A 34 2.18 6.30 9.23
N GLY A 35 2.52 6.89 10.38
CA GLY A 35 3.85 6.66 10.96
C GLY A 35 4.22 7.52 12.17
N PHE A 36 5.53 7.72 12.32
CA PHE A 36 6.15 8.49 13.40
C PHE A 36 7.18 9.44 12.82
N VAL A 37 7.08 10.73 13.15
CA VAL A 37 8.11 11.72 12.84
C VAL A 37 9.07 11.82 14.02
N VAL A 38 10.36 11.74 13.74
CA VAL A 38 11.45 11.79 14.72
C VAL A 38 12.35 12.99 14.41
N TRP A 39 12.72 13.74 15.44
CA TRP A 39 13.71 14.81 15.33
C TRP A 39 14.49 15.00 16.64
N SER A 40 15.70 15.55 16.54
CA SER A 40 16.49 15.98 17.69
C SER A 40 16.25 17.46 17.99
N GLU A 41 16.05 17.85 19.25
CA GLU A 41 16.06 19.27 19.62
C GLU A 41 17.50 19.79 19.66
N ALA A 42 17.74 20.94 19.03
CA ALA A 42 19.01 21.63 19.12
C ALA A 42 19.23 22.10 20.57
N ARG A 43 20.42 21.81 21.12
CA ARG A 43 20.78 22.31 22.45
C ARG A 43 21.09 23.82 22.33
N PRO A 44 20.61 24.68 23.25
CA PRO A 44 20.81 26.13 23.17
C PRO A 44 22.28 26.56 23.05
N ASP A 45 23.22 25.77 23.58
CA ASP A 45 24.67 26.02 23.54
C ASP A 45 25.45 24.99 22.69
N GLY A 46 24.75 24.20 21.86
CA GLY A 46 25.38 23.20 20.99
C GLY A 46 25.90 23.80 19.68
N PRO A 47 26.88 23.18 19.01
CA PRO A 47 27.24 23.57 17.65
C PRO A 47 26.00 23.48 16.74
N THR A 48 25.72 24.55 15.99
CA THR A 48 24.71 24.56 14.92
C THR A 48 25.21 23.70 13.76
N SER A 49 25.24 22.39 13.95
CA SER A 49 25.40 21.46 12.83
C SER A 49 24.10 21.46 12.04
N ASP A 50 24.20 21.62 10.72
CA ASP A 50 23.07 21.51 9.78
C ASP A 50 22.27 20.20 9.96
N ASP A 51 22.97 19.16 10.44
CA ASP A 51 22.46 17.83 10.79
C ASP A 51 21.41 17.81 11.91
N GLY A 52 21.39 18.82 12.80
CA GLY A 52 20.38 18.95 13.86
C GLY A 52 18.97 19.24 13.35
N SER A 53 18.85 19.53 12.06
CA SER A 53 17.59 19.87 11.39
C SER A 53 17.03 18.70 10.57
N VAL A 54 17.74 17.57 10.51
CA VAL A 54 17.31 16.39 9.76
C VAL A 54 16.12 15.75 10.44
N ARG A 55 15.08 15.48 9.65
CA ARG A 55 13.84 14.84 10.13
C ARG A 55 13.74 13.46 9.54
N VAL A 56 13.16 12.56 10.30
CA VAL A 56 12.99 11.16 9.88
C VAL A 56 11.54 10.81 10.05
N VAL A 57 10.98 10.11 9.07
CA VAL A 57 9.68 9.46 9.19
C VAL A 57 9.88 7.96 9.24
N ILE A 58 9.29 7.30 10.23
CA ILE A 58 9.22 5.84 10.33
C ILE A 58 7.81 5.41 9.96
N ALA A 59 7.67 4.66 8.86
CA ALA A 59 6.40 4.11 8.40
C ALA A 59 5.81 3.15 9.44
N ARG A 60 4.52 3.27 9.74
CA ARG A 60 3.86 2.44 10.76
C ARG A 60 3.76 0.99 10.34
N ASP A 61 3.46 0.71 9.08
CA ASP A 61 3.21 -0.65 8.61
C ASP A 61 4.53 -1.45 8.53
N SER A 62 5.54 -0.89 7.86
CA SER A 62 6.78 -1.54 7.47
C SER A 62 7.93 -1.24 8.43
N GLY A 63 7.92 -0.09 9.10
CA GLY A 63 9.05 0.40 9.88
C GLY A 63 10.19 0.96 9.05
N GLU A 64 9.97 1.20 7.76
CA GLU A 64 10.93 1.89 6.90
C GLU A 64 11.17 3.32 7.38
N ALA A 65 12.42 3.76 7.35
CA ALA A 65 12.82 5.09 7.78
C ALA A 65 13.21 5.95 6.56
N THR A 66 12.51 7.07 6.37
CA THR A 66 12.73 8.02 5.28
C THR A 66 13.29 9.33 5.83
N LEU A 67 14.31 9.88 5.20
CA LEU A 67 14.89 11.18 5.54
C LEU A 67 14.11 12.32 4.89
N TRP A 68 13.85 13.36 5.66
CA TRP A 68 13.09 14.53 5.24
C TRP A 68 13.86 15.82 5.54
N PRO A 69 13.69 16.85 4.69
CA PRO A 69 14.19 18.19 5.01
C PRO A 69 13.56 18.73 6.29
N ALA A 70 14.17 19.77 6.85
CA ALA A 70 13.81 20.41 8.12
C ALA A 70 12.45 21.17 8.12
N LEU A 71 11.45 20.70 7.38
CA LEU A 71 10.12 21.31 7.22
C LEU A 71 9.30 21.25 8.50
N PRO A 72 8.51 22.28 8.88
CA PRO A 72 7.60 22.22 10.03
C PRO A 72 6.83 20.90 10.13
N ILE A 73 6.70 20.33 11.32
CA ILE A 73 6.19 18.95 11.49
C ILE A 73 4.85 18.72 10.79
N GLY A 74 3.92 19.68 10.86
CA GLY A 74 2.64 19.58 10.17
C GLY A 74 2.75 19.55 8.63
N GLU A 75 3.69 20.31 8.07
CA GLU A 75 3.93 20.34 6.62
C GLU A 75 4.64 19.06 6.15
N LEU A 76 5.57 18.55 6.96
CA LEU A 76 6.22 17.26 6.71
C LEU A 76 5.20 16.13 6.70
N ILE A 77 4.31 16.07 7.69
CA ILE A 77 3.23 15.07 7.73
C ILE A 77 2.36 15.19 6.48
N ARG A 78 1.91 16.41 6.14
CA ARG A 78 1.09 16.65 4.95
C ARG A 78 1.75 16.13 3.67
N ARG A 79 3.04 16.39 3.46
CA ARG A 79 3.78 15.91 2.29
C ARG A 79 4.02 14.41 2.32
N TYR A 80 4.30 13.85 3.49
CA TYR A 80 4.46 12.40 3.63
C TYR A 80 3.15 11.69 3.28
N GLU A 81 2.02 12.20 3.73
CA GLU A 81 0.69 11.68 3.37
C GLU A 81 0.35 11.89 1.89
N GLU A 82 0.82 12.97 1.27
CA GLU A 82 0.65 13.20 -0.16
C GLU A 82 1.50 12.24 -1.01
N GLU A 83 2.72 11.91 -0.56
CA GLU A 83 3.66 11.06 -1.30
C GLU A 83 3.48 9.55 -1.02
N TYR A 84 3.22 9.18 0.23
CA TYR A 84 3.14 7.80 0.71
C TYR A 84 1.76 7.41 1.25
N GLY A 85 0.82 8.35 1.31
CA GLY A 85 -0.55 8.02 1.66
C GLY A 85 -1.17 7.07 0.65
N PRO A 86 -2.24 6.36 1.05
CA PRO A 86 -2.96 5.52 0.12
C PRO A 86 -3.44 6.40 -1.03
N VAL A 87 -2.86 6.20 -2.22
CA VAL A 87 -3.48 6.70 -3.44
C VAL A 87 -4.88 6.10 -3.42
N PRO A 88 -5.96 6.90 -3.44
CA PRO A 88 -7.29 6.34 -3.59
C PRO A 88 -7.25 5.57 -4.89
N ASN A 89 -7.09 4.26 -4.77
CA ASN A 89 -7.21 3.36 -5.89
C ASN A 89 -8.69 3.44 -6.23
N ASP A 90 -9.05 4.29 -7.18
CA ASP A 90 -10.28 4.21 -7.96
C ASP A 90 -10.26 2.90 -8.79
N ALA A 91 -9.79 1.81 -8.20
CA ALA A 91 -10.10 0.46 -8.62
C ALA A 91 -11.59 0.30 -8.35
N VAL A 92 -12.37 0.66 -9.37
CA VAL A 92 -13.69 0.11 -9.63
C VAL A 92 -13.61 -1.37 -9.22
N PRO A 93 -14.40 -1.83 -8.24
CA PRO A 93 -14.39 -3.23 -7.86
C PRO A 93 -14.65 -4.04 -9.14
N ASP A 94 -13.74 -4.97 -9.46
CA ASP A 94 -13.88 -5.88 -10.59
C ASP A 94 -15.31 -6.47 -10.49
N PRO A 95 -16.16 -6.34 -11.54
CA PRO A 95 -17.50 -6.87 -11.48
C PRO A 95 -17.40 -8.35 -11.11
N PRO A 96 -18.22 -8.84 -10.17
CA PRO A 96 -18.06 -10.19 -9.64
C PRO A 96 -18.04 -11.16 -10.81
N GLN A 97 -16.88 -11.79 -11.04
CA GLN A 97 -16.71 -12.84 -12.02
C GLN A 97 -17.72 -13.92 -11.65
N ARG A 98 -18.81 -13.97 -12.42
CA ARG A 98 -19.82 -15.01 -12.30
C ARG A 98 -19.10 -16.30 -12.59
N LEU A 99 -18.80 -17.02 -11.52
CA LEU A 99 -18.47 -18.43 -11.45
C LEU A 99 -18.55 -19.13 -12.82
N ASP A 100 -17.40 -19.36 -13.44
CA ASP A 100 -17.20 -20.47 -14.37
C ASP A 100 -17.28 -21.78 -13.56
N LEU A 101 -18.48 -22.14 -13.11
CA LEU A 101 -18.84 -23.53 -12.89
C LEU A 101 -19.38 -24.04 -14.23
N GLU A 102 -18.94 -25.24 -14.62
CA GLU A 102 -19.43 -26.01 -15.77
C GLU A 102 -18.64 -25.91 -17.09
N ALA A 103 -17.36 -25.55 -17.04
CA ALA A 103 -16.36 -26.01 -18.02
C ALA A 103 -16.01 -27.52 -17.84
N THR A 104 -16.97 -28.33 -17.37
CA THR A 104 -16.89 -29.78 -17.44
C THR A 104 -17.74 -30.24 -18.61
N SER A 105 -17.04 -30.44 -19.71
CA SER A 105 -17.43 -31.37 -20.77
C SER A 105 -18.15 -32.60 -20.20
N PHE A 106 -19.47 -32.65 -20.36
CA PHE A 106 -20.28 -33.85 -20.21
C PHE A 106 -21.19 -33.96 -21.45
N LEU A 107 -20.63 -34.58 -22.48
CA LEU A 107 -21.27 -35.58 -23.33
C LEU A 107 -22.74 -35.32 -23.76
N LEU A 108 -22.87 -34.90 -25.03
CA LEU A 108 -23.82 -35.45 -26.00
C LEU A 108 -25.31 -35.48 -25.59
N SER A 109 -26.02 -34.39 -25.84
CA SER A 109 -27.35 -34.46 -26.47
C SER A 109 -27.63 -33.14 -27.22
N PRO A 110 -27.76 -33.15 -28.56
CA PRO A 110 -28.19 -31.96 -29.28
C PRO A 110 -29.62 -31.61 -28.86
N PRO A 111 -29.91 -30.32 -28.63
CA PRO A 111 -31.23 -29.88 -28.18
C PRO A 111 -32.29 -30.07 -29.29
N GLN A 112 -33.52 -30.45 -28.89
CA GLN A 112 -34.62 -30.81 -29.82
C GLN A 112 -35.02 -29.70 -30.80
N TRP A 113 -34.73 -28.43 -30.51
CA TRP A 113 -34.98 -27.33 -31.45
C TRP A 113 -34.13 -27.45 -32.73
N LEU A 114 -32.97 -28.12 -32.65
CA LEU A 114 -32.11 -28.39 -33.80
C LEU A 114 -32.64 -29.52 -34.70
N GLN A 115 -33.50 -30.41 -34.15
CA GLN A 115 -34.19 -31.46 -34.92
C GLN A 115 -35.43 -30.90 -35.65
N ASP A 116 -36.20 -30.02 -34.98
CA ASP A 116 -37.38 -29.36 -35.58
C ASP A 116 -36.99 -28.44 -36.76
N ALA A 117 -35.81 -27.81 -36.68
CA ALA A 117 -35.24 -26.98 -37.75
C ALA A 117 -34.79 -27.80 -38.98
N ALA A 118 -34.37 -29.05 -38.80
CA ALA A 118 -33.96 -29.94 -39.89
C ALA A 118 -35.16 -30.54 -40.63
N ASP A 119 -36.24 -30.88 -39.92
CA ASP A 119 -37.48 -31.41 -40.51
C ASP A 119 -38.21 -30.36 -41.38
N ARG A 120 -38.13 -29.08 -40.98
CA ARG A 120 -38.68 -27.95 -41.75
C ARG A 120 -37.88 -27.56 -42.99
N MET A 121 -36.64 -28.01 -43.15
CA MET A 121 -35.75 -27.68 -44.28
C MET A 121 -35.28 -28.92 -45.07
N GLY A 122 -36.15 -29.90 -45.30
CA GLY A 122 -35.80 -31.15 -45.99
C GLY A 122 -36.90 -31.74 -46.87
N VAL A 123 -37.36 -30.98 -47.87
CA VAL A 123 -38.29 -31.45 -48.92
C VAL A 123 -37.49 -32.15 -50.05
N GLN A 124 -37.85 -33.41 -50.28
CA GLN A 124 -37.69 -34.31 -51.47
C GLN A 124 -36.43 -35.20 -51.60
N ASP A 125 -36.55 -36.46 -51.16
CA ASP A 125 -36.10 -37.60 -51.98
C ASP A 125 -37.33 -38.29 -52.58
N ARG A 126 -37.51 -38.17 -53.90
CA ARG A 126 -38.28 -39.11 -54.72
C ARG A 126 -37.70 -39.17 -56.14
N ARG A 127 -36.78 -40.10 -56.35
CA ARG A 127 -36.76 -40.98 -57.55
C ARG A 127 -37.20 -42.39 -57.08
N PRO A 128 -37.66 -43.35 -57.90
CA PRO A 128 -37.79 -43.46 -59.37
C PRO A 128 -39.22 -44.03 -59.74
N PRO A 129 -39.53 -44.77 -60.84
CA PRO A 129 -38.79 -45.90 -61.46
C PRO A 129 -37.98 -45.57 -62.72
#